data_AF-A0A8H3GJ82-F1
#
_entry.id   AF-A0A8H3GJ82-F1
#
_cell.length_a   1.000
_cell.length_b   1.000
_cell.length_c   1.000
_cell.angle_alpha   90.00
_cell.angle_beta   90.00
_cell.angle_gamma   90.00
#
_symmetry.space_group_name_H-M   'P 1'
#
loop_
_entity.id
_entity.type
_entity.pdbx_description
1 polymer ?
#
loop_
_entity_poly.entity_id
_entity_poly.type
_entity_poly.pdbx_seq_one_letter_code
_entity_poly.pdbx_strand_id
1 'polypeptide(L)'
;MRLNGNPTVIQRFIDAQDDYNQAIIRENIKMTERYLETIEEYTAARQDTSGVKQTFAMLEYAHCLELPDEVHRHPIVTELATAGNDILSWANDIYSFPAEYSHGQLHNFVYVVMQNNQIDLQGAVDYVYHRIQTRVQEYVALKARLPSFGPHLDNQVSRYVKGIEYVVQGCIEWYSLTPRYLGENAREAKETGVVKLRYWPKANQIEAM
;
A
#
# COMPACT_ATOMS: atom_id res chain seq x y z
N MET A 1 3.90 10.12 20.80
CA MET A 1 3.65 11.34 20.01
C MET A 1 2.84 12.40 20.75
N ARG A 2 1.69 12.12 21.38
CA ARG A 2 0.88 13.18 22.06
C ARG A 2 1.58 13.94 23.20
N LEU A 3 2.55 13.33 23.88
CA LEU A 3 3.26 13.94 25.01
C LEU A 3 4.50 14.74 24.61
N ASN A 4 5.12 14.41 23.47
CA ASN A 4 6.47 14.88 23.12
C ASN A 4 6.74 14.94 21.59
N GLY A 5 5.69 14.83 20.77
CA GLY A 5 5.81 14.96 19.32
C GLY A 5 5.85 16.42 18.91
N ASN A 6 6.62 16.71 17.87
CA ASN A 6 6.61 18.02 17.24
C ASN A 6 5.17 18.36 16.75
N PRO A 7 4.62 19.55 17.03
CA PRO A 7 3.29 19.95 16.58
C PRO A 7 3.04 19.73 15.08
N THR A 8 4.05 19.97 14.23
CA THR A 8 3.95 19.74 12.78
C THR A 8 3.75 18.27 12.45
N VAL A 9 4.48 17.36 13.11
CA VAL A 9 4.34 15.91 12.91
C VAL A 9 2.98 15.41 13.42
N ILE A 10 2.52 15.97 14.55
CA ILE A 10 1.18 15.69 15.08
C ILE A 10 0.11 16.12 14.05
N GLN A 11 0.24 17.30 13.47
CA GLN A 11 -0.72 17.80 12.48
C GLN A 11 -0.73 16.91 11.23
N ARG A 12 0.44 16.56 10.67
CA ARG A 12 0.53 15.65 9.50
C ARG A 12 -0.13 14.30 9.74
N PHE A 13 0.00 13.76 10.96
CA PHE A 13 -0.69 12.52 11.33
C PHE A 13 -2.22 12.70 11.42
N ILE A 14 -2.68 13.82 11.99
CA ILE A 14 -4.11 14.13 12.07
C ILE A 14 -4.69 14.26 10.66
N ASP A 15 -4.03 15.01 9.78
CA ASP A 15 -4.45 15.20 8.39
C ASP A 15 -4.53 13.85 7.66
N ALA A 16 -3.50 13.00 7.79
CA ALA A 16 -3.49 11.66 7.20
C ALA A 16 -4.60 10.75 7.77
N GLN A 17 -4.94 10.91 9.05
CA GLN A 17 -6.03 10.16 9.68
C GLN A 17 -7.40 10.62 9.19
N ASP A 18 -7.60 11.92 9.00
CA ASP A 18 -8.84 12.47 8.47
C ASP A 18 -9.05 12.07 7.01
N ASP A 19 -8.01 12.14 6.17
CA ASP A 19 -8.04 11.67 4.79
C ASP A 19 -8.44 10.19 4.71
N TYR A 20 -7.82 9.35 5.54
CA TYR A 20 -8.15 7.92 5.65
C TYR A 20 -9.60 7.69 6.07
N ASN A 21 -10.08 8.39 7.09
CA ASN A 21 -11.47 8.23 7.55
C ASN A 21 -12.47 8.57 6.43
N GLN A 22 -12.23 9.66 5.70
CA GLN A 22 -13.07 10.05 4.57
C GLN A 22 -13.00 9.03 3.42
N ALA A 23 -11.82 8.50 3.12
CA ALA A 23 -11.63 7.51 2.07
C ALA A 23 -12.34 6.18 2.40
N ILE A 24 -12.21 5.69 3.63
CA ILE A 24 -12.90 4.46 4.09
C ILE A 24 -14.42 4.63 4.03
N ILE A 25 -14.96 5.81 4.36
CA ILE A 25 -16.40 6.07 4.21
C ILE A 25 -16.83 5.94 2.73
N ARG A 26 -16.08 6.55 1.81
CA ARG A 26 -16.36 6.46 0.36
C ARG A 26 -16.25 5.02 -0.15
N GLU A 27 -15.23 4.29 0.27
CA GLU A 27 -15.05 2.87 -0.06
C GLU A 27 -16.26 2.04 0.39
N ASN A 28 -16.71 2.21 1.63
CA ASN A 28 -17.84 1.46 2.17
C ASN A 28 -19.15 1.75 1.42
N ILE A 29 -19.37 2.99 0.98
CA ILE A 29 -20.52 3.36 0.13
C ILE A 29 -20.44 2.60 -1.20
N LYS A 30 -19.29 2.67 -1.90
CA LYS A 30 -19.08 1.96 -3.17
C LYS A 30 -19.29 0.45 -3.02
N MET A 31 -18.77 -0.15 -1.95
CA MET A 31 -18.98 -1.58 -1.66
C MET A 31 -20.46 -1.93 -1.45
N THR A 32 -21.20 -1.09 -0.72
CA THR A 32 -22.64 -1.28 -0.48
C THR A 32 -23.44 -1.22 -1.79
N GLU A 33 -23.03 -0.35 -2.71
CA GLU A 33 -23.62 -0.19 -4.04
C GLU A 33 -23.12 -1.24 -5.05
N ARG A 34 -22.18 -2.12 -4.65
CA ARG A 34 -21.48 -3.07 -5.53
C ARG A 34 -20.85 -2.39 -6.75
N TYR A 35 -20.37 -1.17 -6.56
CA TYR A 35 -19.70 -0.41 -7.61
C TYR A 35 -18.36 -1.05 -7.94
N LEU A 36 -18.17 -1.44 -9.21
CA LEU A 36 -16.89 -1.93 -9.70
C LEU A 36 -16.03 -0.73 -10.14
N GLU A 37 -14.95 -0.48 -9.41
CA GLU A 37 -13.98 0.56 -9.74
C GLU A 37 -13.19 0.20 -11.01
N THR A 38 -12.85 1.22 -11.80
CA THR A 38 -11.79 1.11 -12.80
C THR A 38 -10.43 0.92 -12.12
N ILE A 39 -9.43 0.43 -12.87
CA ILE A 39 -8.06 0.28 -12.37
C ILE A 39 -7.49 1.63 -11.89
N GLU A 40 -7.80 2.71 -12.61
CA GLU A 40 -7.37 4.07 -12.29
C GLU A 40 -8.03 4.59 -11.02
N GLU A 41 -9.35 4.44 -10.89
CA GLU A 41 -10.08 4.84 -9.68
C GLU A 41 -9.61 4.08 -8.44
N TYR A 42 -9.44 2.76 -8.57
CA TYR A 42 -8.92 1.94 -7.48
C TYR A 42 -7.52 2.39 -7.07
N THR A 43 -6.62 2.59 -8.05
CA THR A 43 -5.24 3.03 -7.77
C THR A 43 -5.22 4.34 -6.98
N ALA A 44 -6.02 5.32 -7.40
CA ALA A 44 -6.10 6.61 -6.72
C ALA A 44 -6.70 6.50 -5.31
N ALA A 45 -7.78 5.74 -5.15
CA ALA A 45 -8.43 5.55 -3.86
C ALA A 45 -7.56 4.78 -2.86
N ARG A 46 -6.83 3.76 -3.33
CA ARG A 46 -6.08 2.83 -2.49
C ARG A 46 -4.98 3.52 -1.68
N GLN A 47 -4.44 4.63 -2.19
CA GLN A 47 -3.44 5.46 -1.49
C GLN A 47 -3.97 6.04 -0.18
N ASP A 48 -5.29 6.23 -0.08
CA ASP A 48 -5.95 6.79 1.10
C ASP A 48 -6.59 5.72 1.99
N THR A 49 -6.85 4.51 1.49
CA THR A 49 -7.52 3.43 2.25
C THR A 49 -6.53 2.45 2.90
N SER A 50 -5.23 2.60 2.70
CA SER A 50 -4.22 1.64 3.18
C SER A 50 -3.71 1.87 4.60
N GLY A 51 -3.87 3.08 5.15
CA GLY A 51 -3.27 3.45 6.44
C GLY A 51 -1.76 3.79 6.35
N VAL A 52 -1.16 3.73 5.16
CA VAL A 52 0.29 3.93 4.99
C VAL A 52 0.69 5.40 5.17
N LYS A 53 -0.16 6.36 4.78
CA LYS A 53 0.11 7.79 5.00
C LYS A 53 0.29 8.10 6.48
N GLN A 54 -0.55 7.54 7.36
CA GLN A 54 -0.40 7.66 8.81
C GLN A 54 0.91 7.03 9.29
N THR A 55 1.27 5.87 8.74
CA THR A 55 2.54 5.19 9.05
C THR A 55 3.75 6.05 8.67
N PHE A 56 3.73 6.69 7.50
CA PHE A 56 4.80 7.58 7.05
C PHE A 56 4.87 8.87 7.85
N ALA A 57 3.73 9.46 8.24
CA ALA A 57 3.72 10.61 9.14
C ALA A 57 4.40 10.30 10.49
N MET A 58 4.32 9.05 10.98
CA MET A 58 5.02 8.62 12.19
C MET A 58 6.53 8.43 12.03
N LEU A 59 7.08 8.36 10.81
CA LEU A 59 8.52 8.15 10.59
C LEU A 59 9.36 9.30 11.14
N GLU A 60 8.88 10.55 11.00
CA GLU A 60 9.58 11.71 11.54
C GLU A 60 9.67 11.66 13.07
N TYR A 61 8.58 11.24 13.72
CA TYR A 61 8.60 11.01 15.16
C TYR A 61 9.53 9.86 15.54
N ALA A 62 9.43 8.71 14.85
CA ALA A 62 10.20 7.51 15.16
C ALA A 62 11.72 7.69 14.95
N HIS A 63 12.11 8.55 14.02
CA HIS A 63 13.51 8.83 13.71
C HIS A 63 14.01 10.18 14.26
N CYS A 64 13.18 10.90 15.03
CA CYS A 64 13.50 12.23 15.54
C CYS A 64 13.97 13.17 14.40
N LEU A 65 13.18 13.25 13.34
CA LEU A 65 13.42 14.12 12.19
C LEU A 65 12.61 15.41 12.36
N GLU A 66 13.20 16.49 11.87
CA GLU A 66 12.65 17.84 11.83
C GLU A 66 12.66 18.33 10.38
N LEU A 67 11.82 17.72 9.54
CA LEU A 67 11.72 18.10 8.14
C LEU A 67 10.73 19.27 7.94
N PRO A 68 11.17 20.39 7.35
CA PRO A 68 10.29 21.49 6.98
C PRO A 68 9.21 21.08 5.97
N ASP A 69 8.10 21.82 5.93
CA ASP A 69 7.00 21.56 4.98
C ASP A 69 7.43 21.68 3.50
N GLU A 70 8.46 22.47 3.20
CA GLU A 70 9.02 22.58 1.84
C GLU A 70 9.66 21.27 1.37
N VAL A 71 10.25 20.49 2.27
CA VAL A 71 10.81 19.18 1.95
C VAL A 71 9.68 18.20 1.63
N HIS A 72 8.63 18.17 2.45
CA HIS A 72 7.48 17.25 2.24
C HIS A 72 6.66 17.58 0.99
N ARG A 73 6.55 18.87 0.66
CA ARG A 73 5.89 19.35 -0.55
C ARG A 73 6.78 19.26 -1.79
N HIS A 74 8.05 18.89 -1.63
CA HIS A 74 8.93 18.72 -2.78
C HIS A 74 8.44 17.54 -3.63
N PRO A 75 8.20 17.73 -4.94
CA PRO A 75 7.55 16.72 -5.77
C PRO A 75 8.19 15.33 -5.72
N ILE A 76 9.53 15.25 -5.67
CA ILE A 76 10.24 13.96 -5.58
C ILE A 76 10.03 13.29 -4.21
N VAL A 77 9.99 14.06 -3.11
CA VAL A 77 9.78 13.49 -1.77
C VAL A 77 8.35 12.97 -1.64
N THR A 78 7.39 13.76 -2.12
CA THR A 78 5.98 13.35 -2.19
C THR A 78 5.81 12.08 -3.03
N GLU A 79 6.40 12.03 -4.23
CA GLU A 79 6.27 10.87 -5.11
C GLU A 79 6.98 9.63 -4.55
N LEU A 80 8.10 9.77 -3.83
CA LEU A 80 8.71 8.64 -3.12
C LEU A 80 7.77 8.07 -2.05
N ALA A 81 7.07 8.93 -1.30
CA ALA A 81 6.07 8.46 -0.34
C ALA A 81 4.88 7.80 -1.06
N THR A 82 4.37 8.38 -2.15
CA THR A 82 3.30 7.79 -2.97
C THR A 82 3.70 6.42 -3.51
N ALA A 83 4.87 6.31 -4.14
CA ALA A 83 5.37 5.06 -4.69
C ALA A 83 5.61 3.99 -3.60
N GLY A 84 6.11 4.38 -2.43
CA GLY A 84 6.23 3.47 -1.29
C GLY A 84 4.88 2.95 -0.79
N ASN A 85 3.86 3.81 -0.75
CA ASN A 85 2.49 3.43 -0.41
C ASN A 85 1.90 2.46 -1.44
N ASP A 86 2.03 2.76 -2.73
CA ASP A 86 1.55 1.92 -3.82
C ASP A 86 2.17 0.52 -3.75
N ILE A 87 3.50 0.42 -3.64
CA ILE A 87 4.22 -0.87 -3.54
C ILE A 87 3.70 -1.69 -2.36
N LEU A 88 3.57 -1.06 -1.18
CA LEU A 88 3.15 -1.75 0.03
C LEU A 88 1.69 -2.19 -0.04
N SER A 89 0.80 -1.30 -0.49
CA SER A 89 -0.63 -1.55 -0.55
C SER A 89 -0.98 -2.61 -1.60
N TRP A 90 -0.38 -2.55 -2.79
CA TRP A 90 -0.62 -3.57 -3.82
C TRP A 90 -0.02 -4.93 -3.44
N ALA A 91 1.12 -4.94 -2.73
CA ALA A 91 1.63 -6.17 -2.15
C ALA A 91 0.65 -6.74 -1.13
N ASN A 92 0.09 -5.89 -0.25
CA ASN A 92 -0.96 -6.31 0.68
C ASN A 92 -2.14 -6.93 -0.07
N ASP A 93 -2.61 -6.31 -1.16
CA ASP A 93 -3.76 -6.79 -1.93
C ASP A 93 -3.53 -8.22 -2.48
N ILE A 94 -2.30 -8.56 -2.89
CA ILE A 94 -1.96 -9.95 -3.29
C ILE A 94 -2.06 -10.90 -2.09
N TYR A 95 -1.45 -10.55 -0.95
CA TYR A 95 -1.47 -11.41 0.24
C TYR A 95 -2.86 -11.55 0.85
N SER A 96 -3.65 -10.48 0.87
CA SER A 96 -4.95 -10.42 1.52
C SER A 96 -6.09 -10.94 0.66
N PHE A 97 -5.93 -11.00 -0.66
CA PHE A 97 -6.96 -11.43 -1.59
C PHE A 97 -7.70 -12.72 -1.19
N PRO A 98 -7.04 -13.84 -0.80
CA PRO A 98 -7.74 -15.06 -0.43
C PRO A 98 -8.70 -14.86 0.75
N ALA A 99 -8.27 -14.07 1.75
CA ALA A 99 -9.06 -13.77 2.93
C ALA A 99 -10.19 -12.80 2.59
N GLU A 100 -9.88 -11.67 1.95
CA GLU A 100 -10.85 -10.63 1.60
C GLU A 100 -11.96 -11.14 0.68
N TYR A 101 -11.59 -11.87 -0.37
CA TYR A 101 -12.53 -12.45 -1.32
C TYR A 101 -13.50 -13.42 -0.61
N SER A 102 -12.98 -14.26 0.31
CA SER A 102 -13.83 -15.21 1.06
C SER A 102 -14.85 -14.54 1.99
N HIS A 103 -14.63 -13.27 2.36
CA HIS A 103 -15.55 -12.46 3.15
C HIS A 103 -16.40 -11.50 2.30
N GLY A 104 -16.32 -11.58 0.97
CA GLY A 104 -17.05 -10.70 0.06
C GLY A 104 -16.52 -9.26 0.03
N GLN A 105 -15.27 -9.03 0.46
CA GLN A 105 -14.62 -7.72 0.32
C GLN A 105 -14.01 -7.61 -1.08
N LEU A 106 -14.53 -6.68 -1.87
CA LEU A 106 -14.22 -6.54 -3.29
C LEU A 106 -13.27 -5.37 -3.59
N HIS A 107 -12.96 -4.52 -2.60
CA HIS A 107 -11.97 -3.44 -2.73
C HIS A 107 -10.55 -4.00 -2.64
N ASN A 108 -10.16 -4.76 -3.66
CA ASN A 108 -8.85 -5.41 -3.77
C ASN A 108 -8.35 -5.31 -5.23
N PHE A 109 -7.08 -4.95 -5.41
CA PHE A 109 -6.55 -4.70 -6.75
C PHE A 109 -6.63 -5.92 -7.66
N VAL A 110 -6.35 -7.12 -7.12
CA VAL A 110 -6.42 -8.37 -7.87
C VAL A 110 -7.84 -8.57 -8.40
N TYR A 111 -8.86 -8.36 -7.56
CA TYR A 111 -10.27 -8.44 -7.98
C TYR A 111 -10.61 -7.40 -9.05
N VAL A 112 -10.25 -6.14 -8.84
CA VAL A 112 -10.51 -5.05 -9.79
C VAL A 112 -9.89 -5.36 -11.16
N VAL A 113 -8.66 -5.86 -11.19
CA VAL A 113 -7.96 -6.24 -12.43
C VAL A 113 -8.63 -7.42 -13.11
N MET A 114 -9.01 -8.47 -12.37
CA MET A 114 -9.75 -9.61 -12.94
C MET A 114 -11.00 -9.14 -13.69
N GLN A 115 -11.79 -8.27 -13.05
CA GLN A 115 -13.05 -7.79 -13.61
C GLN A 115 -12.86 -6.82 -14.78
N ASN A 116 -11.92 -5.88 -14.68
CA ASN A 116 -11.70 -4.90 -15.75
C ASN A 116 -11.05 -5.53 -17.00
N ASN A 117 -10.10 -6.46 -16.81
CA ASN A 117 -9.35 -7.05 -17.91
C ASN A 117 -9.91 -8.40 -18.39
N GLN A 118 -10.92 -8.96 -17.70
CA GLN A 118 -11.51 -10.26 -18.00
C GLN A 118 -10.47 -11.39 -18.05
N ILE A 119 -9.57 -11.40 -17.07
CA ILE A 119 -8.50 -12.39 -16.92
C ILE A 119 -8.73 -13.25 -15.68
N ASP A 120 -8.11 -14.43 -15.67
CA ASP A 120 -8.17 -15.32 -14.53
C ASP A 120 -7.37 -14.78 -13.33
N LEU A 121 -7.49 -15.45 -12.19
CA LEU A 121 -6.85 -15.01 -10.96
C LEU A 121 -5.34 -14.93 -11.09
N GLN A 122 -4.70 -15.96 -11.67
CA GLN A 122 -3.25 -15.96 -11.78
C GLN A 122 -2.78 -14.82 -12.68
N GLY A 123 -3.46 -14.59 -13.80
CA GLY A 123 -3.19 -13.45 -14.68
C GLY A 123 -3.35 -12.10 -13.98
N ALA A 124 -4.34 -11.94 -13.09
CA ALA A 124 -4.51 -10.72 -12.31
C ALA A 124 -3.43 -10.55 -11.22
N VAL A 125 -3.05 -11.62 -10.53
CA VAL A 125 -1.91 -11.60 -9.59
C VAL A 125 -0.63 -11.22 -10.31
N ASP A 126 -0.37 -11.80 -11.48
CA ASP A 126 0.81 -11.50 -12.31
C ASP A 126 0.79 -10.04 -12.79
N TYR A 127 -0.37 -9.52 -13.19
CA TYR A 127 -0.54 -8.11 -13.55
C TYR A 127 -0.18 -7.18 -12.39
N VAL A 128 -0.75 -7.41 -11.20
CA VAL A 128 -0.48 -6.57 -10.01
C VAL A 128 1.00 -6.69 -9.62
N TYR A 129 1.58 -7.89 -9.67
CA TYR A 129 3.00 -8.11 -9.41
C TYR A 129 3.91 -7.35 -10.38
N HIS A 130 3.64 -7.39 -11.68
CA HIS A 130 4.39 -6.62 -12.68
C HIS A 130 4.28 -5.11 -12.47
N ARG A 131 3.11 -4.63 -12.01
CA ARG A 131 2.91 -3.22 -11.65
C ARG A 131 3.74 -2.83 -10.43
N ILE A 132 3.81 -3.69 -9.41
CA ILE A 132 4.70 -3.51 -8.25
C ILE A 132 6.16 -3.45 -8.71
N GLN A 133 6.61 -4.37 -9.56
CA GLN A 133 7.99 -4.38 -10.08
C GLN A 133 8.33 -3.08 -10.82
N THR A 134 7.43 -2.62 -11.68
CA THR A 134 7.57 -1.33 -12.39
C THR A 134 7.68 -0.18 -11.40
N ARG A 135 6.79 -0.12 -10.40
CA ARG A 135 6.80 0.95 -9.40
C ARG A 135 8.06 0.94 -8.52
N VAL A 136 8.64 -0.22 -8.24
CA VAL A 136 9.96 -0.32 -7.57
C VAL A 136 11.07 0.30 -8.44
N GLN A 137 11.07 0.05 -9.75
CA GLN A 137 12.05 0.65 -10.66
C GLN A 137 11.90 2.18 -10.72
N GLU A 138 10.65 2.66 -10.80
CA GLU A 138 10.32 4.09 -10.74
C GLU A 138 10.79 4.73 -9.43
N TYR A 139 10.53 4.08 -8.29
CA TYR A 139 10.99 4.51 -6.97
C TYR A 139 12.51 4.69 -6.93
N VAL A 140 13.27 3.70 -7.43
CA VAL A 140 14.74 3.75 -7.46
C VAL A 140 15.22 4.90 -8.36
N ALA A 141 14.61 5.09 -9.53
CA ALA A 141 14.95 6.18 -10.44
C ALA A 141 14.64 7.56 -9.84
N LEU A 142 13.51 7.69 -9.12
CA LEU A 142 13.12 8.91 -8.40
C LEU A 142 14.10 9.23 -7.27
N LYS A 143 14.46 8.23 -6.47
CA LYS A 143 15.41 8.37 -5.37
C LYS A 143 16.77 8.87 -5.86
N ALA A 144 17.23 8.40 -7.02
CA ALA A 144 18.49 8.86 -7.62
C ALA A 144 18.45 10.33 -8.07
N ARG A 145 17.27 10.92 -8.24
CA ARG A 145 17.06 12.31 -8.67
C ARG A 145 16.79 13.28 -7.51
N LEU A 146 16.80 12.78 -6.27
CA LEU A 146 16.52 13.59 -5.08
C LEU A 146 17.50 14.77 -5.00
N PRO A 147 17.02 16.02 -4.90
CA PRO A 147 17.90 17.17 -4.83
C PRO A 147 18.54 17.28 -3.44
N SER A 148 19.57 18.11 -3.34
CA SER A 148 20.05 18.58 -2.04
C SER A 148 19.14 19.68 -1.50
N PHE A 149 18.81 19.58 -0.20
CA PHE A 149 18.14 20.59 0.61
C PHE A 149 19.13 21.28 1.57
N GLY A 150 20.42 21.04 1.38
CA GLY A 150 21.51 21.48 2.25
C GLY A 150 21.97 20.37 3.20
N PRO A 151 23.26 20.37 3.62
CA PRO A 151 23.88 19.21 4.28
C PRO A 151 23.15 18.69 5.53
N HIS A 152 22.55 19.59 6.31
CA HIS A 152 21.80 19.22 7.50
C HIS A 152 20.48 18.50 7.16
N LEU A 153 19.72 19.02 6.18
CA LEU A 153 18.46 18.42 5.76
C LEU A 153 18.68 17.16 4.94
N ASP A 154 19.73 17.09 4.12
CA ASP A 154 20.05 15.92 3.29
C ASP A 154 20.17 14.64 4.12
N ASN A 155 20.79 14.71 5.30
CA ASN A 155 20.87 13.57 6.22
C ASN A 155 19.48 13.13 6.71
N GLN A 156 18.63 14.08 7.10
CA GLN A 156 17.30 13.80 7.62
C GLN A 156 16.38 13.24 6.52
N VAL A 157 16.42 13.82 5.32
CA VAL A 157 15.68 13.34 4.15
C VAL A 157 16.11 11.92 3.79
N SER A 158 17.42 11.64 3.77
CA SER A 158 17.94 10.29 3.51
C SER A 158 17.39 9.28 4.53
N ARG A 159 17.34 9.64 5.81
CA ARG A 159 16.77 8.80 6.88
C ARG A 159 15.26 8.61 6.73
N TYR A 160 14.52 9.64 6.31
CA TYR A 160 13.08 9.54 6.03
C TYR A 160 12.80 8.58 4.85
N VAL A 161 13.50 8.76 3.72
CA VAL A 161 13.39 7.88 2.55
C VAL A 161 13.76 6.44 2.93
N LYS A 162 14.81 6.25 3.73
CA LYS A 162 15.17 4.93 4.25
C LYS A 162 14.09 4.34 5.17
N GLY A 163 13.44 5.18 5.97
CA GLY A 163 12.30 4.80 6.80
C GLY A 163 11.14 4.25 5.97
N ILE A 164 10.81 4.89 4.84
CA ILE A 164 9.82 4.39 3.88
C ILE A 164 10.22 2.99 3.39
N GLU A 165 11.46 2.80 2.94
CA GLU A 165 11.96 1.50 2.49
C GLU A 165 11.85 0.41 3.58
N TYR A 166 12.17 0.75 4.82
CA TYR A 166 12.06 -0.18 5.94
C TYR A 166 10.61 -0.56 6.26
N VAL A 167 9.67 0.38 6.20
CA VAL A 167 8.25 0.09 6.37
C VAL A 167 7.78 -0.85 5.27
N VAL A 168 8.08 -0.54 4.01
CA VAL A 168 7.68 -1.36 2.85
C VAL A 168 8.25 -2.79 2.99
N GLN A 169 9.56 -2.91 3.18
CA GLN A 169 10.23 -4.21 3.27
C GLN A 169 9.76 -4.99 4.51
N GLY A 170 9.70 -4.33 5.66
CA GLY A 170 9.30 -4.94 6.92
C GLY A 170 7.87 -5.46 6.89
N CYS A 171 6.94 -4.69 6.31
CA CYS A 171 5.56 -5.12 6.16
C CYS A 171 5.41 -6.28 5.17
N ILE A 172 6.06 -6.24 4.00
CA ILE A 172 6.01 -7.35 3.03
C ILE A 172 6.59 -8.63 3.65
N GLU A 173 7.71 -8.53 4.35
CA GLU A 173 8.28 -9.67 5.08
C GLU A 173 7.29 -10.18 6.15
N TRP A 174 6.67 -9.28 6.90
CA TRP A 174 5.66 -9.64 7.89
C TRP A 174 4.42 -10.30 7.26
N TYR A 175 3.95 -9.84 6.08
CA TYR A 175 2.82 -10.44 5.36
C TYR A 175 3.04 -11.92 5.05
N SER A 176 4.28 -12.28 4.72
CA SER A 176 4.68 -13.68 4.45
C SER A 176 4.78 -14.57 5.69
N LEU A 177 4.82 -13.98 6.89
CA LEU A 177 5.04 -14.69 8.16
C LEU A 177 3.79 -14.74 9.04
N THR A 178 2.90 -13.75 8.90
CA THR A 178 1.73 -13.59 9.77
C THR A 178 0.61 -14.57 9.40
N PRO A 179 -0.07 -15.18 10.39
CA PRO A 179 -1.24 -16.02 10.14
C PRO A 179 -2.45 -15.20 9.65
N ARG A 180 -2.39 -13.85 9.71
CA ARG A 180 -3.48 -12.96 9.30
C ARG A 180 -3.98 -13.22 7.87
N TYR A 181 -3.08 -13.55 6.95
CA TYR A 181 -3.40 -13.68 5.52
C TYR A 181 -3.52 -15.13 5.07
N LEU A 182 -2.48 -15.92 5.32
CA LEU A 182 -2.37 -17.29 4.82
C LEU A 182 -2.55 -18.35 5.93
N GLY A 183 -2.86 -17.93 7.16
CA GLY A 183 -3.05 -18.82 8.30
C GLY A 183 -1.82 -19.69 8.56
N GLU A 184 -2.06 -20.98 8.84
CA GLU A 184 -1.01 -21.98 9.06
C GLU A 184 -0.16 -22.26 7.80
N ASN A 185 -0.65 -21.89 6.62
CA ASN A 185 0.03 -22.13 5.34
C ASN A 185 1.04 -21.03 4.98
N ALA A 186 1.17 -19.97 5.78
CA ALA A 186 2.06 -18.84 5.48
C ALA A 186 3.51 -19.29 5.20
N ARG A 187 4.01 -20.25 5.99
CA ARG A 187 5.35 -20.80 5.82
C ARG A 187 5.52 -21.59 4.52
N GLU A 188 4.61 -22.51 4.22
CA GLU A 188 4.64 -23.29 2.96
C GLU A 188 4.56 -22.36 1.75
N ALA A 189 3.69 -21.35 1.80
CA ALA A 189 3.56 -20.38 0.73
C ALA A 189 4.84 -19.55 0.53
N LYS A 190 5.51 -19.15 1.61
CA LYS A 190 6.79 -18.44 1.54
C LYS A 190 7.91 -19.31 0.94
N GLU A 191 7.95 -20.59 1.29
CA GLU A 191 8.98 -21.52 0.81
C GLU A 191 8.76 -21.96 -0.65
N THR A 192 7.50 -22.10 -1.07
CA THR A 192 7.14 -22.66 -2.39
C THR A 192 6.73 -21.61 -3.42
N GLY A 193 6.32 -20.41 -2.99
CA GLY A 193 5.67 -19.41 -3.83
C GLY A 193 4.24 -19.78 -4.25
N VAL A 194 3.67 -20.86 -3.70
CA VAL A 194 2.35 -21.38 -4.09
C VAL A 194 1.35 -21.16 -2.96
N VAL A 195 0.24 -20.49 -3.28
CA VAL A 195 -0.90 -20.32 -2.37
C VAL A 195 -2.07 -21.19 -2.85
N LYS A 196 -2.49 -22.14 -2.00
CA LYS A 196 -3.71 -22.93 -2.23
C LYS A 196 -4.89 -22.23 -1.60
N LEU A 197 -5.83 -21.78 -2.43
CA LEU A 197 -7.06 -21.13 -1.95
C LEU A 197 -7.98 -22.18 -1.35
N ARG A 198 -8.47 -21.91 -0.13
CA ARG A 198 -9.46 -22.78 0.54
C ARG A 198 -10.82 -22.73 -0.17
N TYR A 199 -11.16 -21.58 -0.74
CA TYR A 199 -12.40 -21.34 -1.48
C TYR A 199 -12.07 -20.59 -2.77
N TRP A 200 -12.28 -21.25 -3.90
CA TRP A 200 -12.25 -20.63 -5.22
C TRP A 200 -13.43 -21.18 -6.03
N PRO A 201 -14.30 -20.33 -6.59
CA PRO A 201 -15.42 -20.81 -7.39
C PRO A 201 -14.89 -21.62 -8.58
N LYS A 202 -15.59 -22.69 -8.96
CA LYS A 202 -15.30 -23.34 -10.25
C LYS A 202 -15.60 -22.34 -11.37
N ALA A 203 -14.86 -22.37 -12.48
CA ALA A 203 -14.92 -21.37 -13.57
C ALA A 203 -16.36 -20.99 -14.00
N ASN A 204 -17.28 -21.94 -13.96
CA ASN A 204 -18.69 -21.85 -14.27
C ASN A 204 -19.59 -21.18 -13.19
N GLN A 205 -19.01 -20.66 -12.10
CA GLN A 205 -19.69 -19.86 -11.08
C GLN A 205 -19.23 -18.39 -11.05
N ILE A 206 -18.16 -18.06 -11.79
CA ILE A 206 -17.61 -16.70 -11.86
C ILE A 206 -18.49 -15.80 -12.74
N GLU A 207 -19.19 -16.36 -13.73
CA GLU A 207 -20.10 -15.61 -14.63
C GLU A 207 -21.45 -15.24 -13.98
N ALA A 208 -21.75 -15.72 -12.77
CA ALA A 208 -23.05 -15.58 -12.12
C ALA A 208 -23.02 -14.73 -10.82
N MET A 209 -21.89 -14.12 -10.49
CA MET A 209 -21.68 -13.28 -9.30
C MET A 209 -21.36 -11.84 -9.67
#